data_AF-A0A842XMT8-F1
#
_entry.id   AF-A0A842XMT8-F1
#
_cell.length_a   1.000
_cell.length_b   1.000
_cell.length_c   1.000
_cell.angle_alpha   90.00
_cell.angle_beta   90.00
_cell.angle_gamma   90.00
#
_symmetry.space_group_name_H-M   'P 1'
#
loop_
_entity.id
_entity.type
_entity.pdbx_description
1 polymer ?
#
loop_
_entity_poly.entity_id
_entity_poly.type
_entity_poly.pdbx_seq_one_letter_code
_entity_poly.pdbx_strand_id
1 'polypeptide(L)'
;MTAKQPARVYCPVCQARFMSGSDLGDTATCPICGQRLVLKESTDGLIGERVDAHSENEIRDRTENFARFRDYEFSDVKEEIIEGLMGKQRLFGDFYCPCRMLHTPEYQCPCKPTRGGDVERDGRCYCGFFWKKEH
;
A
#
# COMPACT_ATOMS: atom_id res chain seq x y z
N MET A 1 -24.28 13.90 21.22
CA MET A 1 -23.07 13.66 20.40
C MET A 1 -23.43 12.61 19.39
N THR A 2 -23.73 13.00 18.16
CA THR A 2 -24.18 12.08 17.10
C THR A 2 -23.00 11.21 16.69
N ALA A 3 -23.13 9.88 16.82
CA ALA A 3 -22.10 8.95 16.38
C ALA A 3 -21.87 9.14 14.86
N LYS A 4 -20.65 9.52 14.49
CA LYS A 4 -20.25 9.81 13.11
C LYS A 4 -20.22 8.50 12.32
N GLN A 5 -21.02 8.41 11.25
CA GLN A 5 -21.07 7.21 10.43
C GLN A 5 -19.76 7.07 9.64
N PRO A 6 -19.13 5.88 9.62
CA PRO A 6 -17.92 5.65 8.85
C PRO A 6 -18.22 5.76 7.34
N ALA A 7 -17.34 6.40 6.59
CA ALA A 7 -17.49 6.59 5.14
C ALA A 7 -16.74 5.50 4.36
N ARG A 8 -17.29 5.09 3.21
CA ARG A 8 -16.61 4.19 2.26
C ARG A 8 -15.60 4.98 1.44
N VAL A 9 -14.33 4.60 1.56
CA VAL A 9 -13.20 5.21 0.83
C VAL A 9 -12.68 4.22 -0.19
N TYR A 10 -12.53 4.66 -1.44
CA TYR A 10 -11.82 3.92 -2.49
C TYR A 10 -10.31 4.22 -2.47
N CYS A 11 -9.47 3.18 -2.41
CA CYS A 11 -8.03 3.31 -2.53
C CYS A 11 -7.58 3.09 -3.99
N PRO A 12 -6.93 4.08 -4.63
CA PRO A 12 -6.52 3.96 -6.03
C PRO A 12 -5.37 2.96 -6.26
N VAL A 13 -4.62 2.61 -5.20
CA VAL A 13 -3.49 1.68 -5.28
C VAL A 13 -3.97 0.23 -5.25
N CYS A 14 -4.67 -0.17 -4.19
CA CYS A 14 -5.12 -1.57 -4.06
C CYS A 14 -6.49 -1.86 -4.68
N GLN A 15 -7.16 -0.82 -5.18
CA GLN A 15 -8.49 -0.84 -5.80
C GLN A 15 -9.61 -1.36 -4.88
N ALA A 16 -9.34 -1.44 -3.58
CA ALA A 16 -10.30 -1.87 -2.59
C ALA A 16 -11.05 -0.68 -1.97
N ARG A 17 -12.25 -0.97 -1.47
CA ARG A 17 -13.02 -0.04 -0.63
C ARG A 17 -12.89 -0.44 0.83
N PHE A 18 -12.67 0.54 1.70
CA PHE A 18 -12.60 0.33 3.14
C PHE A 18 -13.39 1.41 3.89
N MET A 19 -13.73 1.12 5.14
CA MET A 19 -14.43 2.09 6.00
C MET A 19 -13.42 2.96 6.72
N SER A 20 -13.60 4.28 6.67
CA SER A 20 -12.80 5.25 7.44
C SER A 20 -13.69 6.09 8.35
N GLY A 21 -13.19 6.38 9.57
CA GLY A 21 -13.80 7.35 10.47
C GLY A 21 -13.31 8.79 10.26
N SER A 22 -12.31 9.00 9.39
CA SER A 22 -11.71 10.31 9.10
C SER A 22 -12.68 11.23 8.36
N ASP A 23 -12.52 12.55 8.51
CA ASP A 23 -13.27 13.57 7.78
C ASP A 23 -12.77 13.78 6.35
N LEU A 24 -13.55 14.51 5.55
CA LEU A 24 -13.09 15.04 4.27
C LEU A 24 -11.87 15.94 4.49
N GLY A 25 -10.84 15.80 3.64
CA GLY A 25 -9.57 16.53 3.79
C GLY A 25 -8.60 15.90 4.79
N ASP A 26 -9.05 15.00 5.67
CA ASP A 26 -8.16 14.27 6.56
C ASP A 26 -7.36 13.21 5.81
N THR A 27 -6.25 12.81 6.43
CA THR A 27 -5.48 11.65 6.01
C THR A 27 -6.02 10.37 6.64
N ALA A 28 -6.23 9.34 5.83
CA ALA A 28 -6.52 7.97 6.26
C ALA A 28 -5.47 7.01 5.68
N THR A 29 -5.09 5.99 6.46
CA THR A 29 -4.22 4.92 5.95
C THR A 29 -5.08 3.73 5.51
N CYS A 30 -4.93 3.29 4.26
CA CYS A 30 -5.63 2.12 3.75
C CYS A 30 -5.17 0.87 4.53
N PRO A 31 -6.08 0.15 5.22
CA PRO A 31 -5.71 -1.01 6.04
C PRO A 31 -5.29 -2.22 5.21
N ILE A 32 -5.54 -2.19 3.89
CA ILE A 32 -5.29 -3.31 2.98
C ILE A 32 -3.88 -3.25 2.37
N CYS A 33 -3.38 -2.05 2.06
CA CYS A 33 -2.08 -1.87 1.41
C CYS A 33 -1.14 -0.87 2.09
N GLY A 34 -1.57 -0.21 3.16
CA GLY A 34 -0.76 0.78 3.90
C GLY A 34 -0.70 2.17 3.27
N GLN A 35 -1.35 2.42 2.12
CA GLN A 35 -1.29 3.73 1.45
C GLN A 35 -1.92 4.84 2.31
N ARG A 36 -1.20 5.94 2.53
CA ARG A 36 -1.76 7.17 3.10
C ARG A 36 -2.55 7.93 2.03
N LEU A 37 -3.76 8.34 2.38
CA LEU A 37 -4.74 8.92 1.47
C LEU A 37 -5.35 10.18 2.06
N VAL A 38 -5.35 11.29 1.32
CA VAL A 38 -6.21 12.44 1.64
C VAL A 38 -7.61 12.15 1.10
N LEU A 39 -8.62 12.25 1.95
CA LEU A 39 -10.00 11.97 1.55
C LEU A 39 -10.58 13.13 0.75
N LYS A 40 -11.05 12.85 -0.47
CA LYS A 40 -11.73 13.79 -1.36
C LYS A 40 -13.13 13.29 -1.71
N GLU A 41 -14.04 14.22 -2.00
CA GLU A 41 -15.36 13.88 -2.51
C GLU A 41 -15.27 13.35 -3.94
N SER A 42 -16.17 12.41 -4.25
CA SER A 42 -16.37 11.83 -5.57
C SER A 42 -17.86 11.56 -5.77
N THR A 43 -18.28 11.36 -7.03
CA THR A 43 -19.67 11.06 -7.38
C THR A 43 -20.21 9.80 -6.69
N ASP A 44 -19.33 8.84 -6.36
CA ASP A 44 -19.69 7.54 -5.78
C ASP A 44 -19.25 7.38 -4.30
N GLY A 45 -19.01 8.50 -3.59
CA GLY A 45 -18.56 8.52 -2.20
C GLY A 45 -17.22 9.22 -2.02
N LEU A 46 -16.34 8.71 -1.16
CA LEU A 46 -15.00 9.28 -0.96
C LEU A 46 -13.95 8.54 -1.80
N ILE A 47 -13.09 9.31 -2.45
CA ILE A 47 -11.87 8.80 -3.08
C ILE A 47 -10.65 9.23 -2.27
N GLY A 48 -9.69 8.31 -2.10
CA GLY A 48 -8.40 8.66 -1.53
C GLY A 48 -7.44 9.17 -2.61
N GLU A 49 -6.92 10.38 -2.44
CA GLU A 49 -5.77 10.86 -3.20
C GLU A 49 -4.48 10.46 -2.48
N ARG A 50 -3.48 9.99 -3.22
CA ARG A 50 -2.22 9.49 -2.66
C ARG A 50 -1.43 10.65 -2.05
N VAL A 51 -1.12 10.55 -0.75
CA VAL A 51 -0.15 11.45 -0.10
C VAL A 51 1.22 11.21 -0.72
N ASP A 52 1.94 12.30 -1.02
CA ASP A 52 3.29 12.27 -1.61
C ASP A 52 3.40 11.49 -2.93
N ALA A 53 2.32 11.49 -3.74
CA ALA A 53 2.18 10.69 -4.95
C ALA A 53 3.46 10.59 -5.80
N HIS A 54 3.85 9.35 -6.12
CA HIS A 54 4.99 8.95 -6.94
C HIS A 54 6.38 9.27 -6.36
N SER A 55 6.47 9.70 -5.10
CA SER A 55 7.74 9.96 -4.42
C SER A 55 8.27 8.75 -3.65
N GLU A 56 9.53 8.83 -3.24
CA GLU A 56 10.13 7.84 -2.34
C GLU A 56 9.44 7.81 -0.97
N ASN A 57 9.00 8.96 -0.45
CA ASN A 57 8.27 9.03 0.81
C ASN A 57 6.97 8.22 0.75
N GLU A 58 6.26 8.27 -0.38
CA GLU A 58 5.03 7.49 -0.54
C GLU A 58 5.28 5.99 -0.39
N ILE A 59 6.26 5.45 -1.11
CA ILE A 59 6.50 4.01 -1.08
C ILE A 59 7.07 3.56 0.27
N ARG A 60 7.91 4.38 0.91
CA ARG A 60 8.42 4.10 2.26
C ARG A 60 7.27 4.05 3.27
N ASP A 61 6.45 5.09 3.34
CA ASP A 61 5.32 5.13 4.27
C ASP A 61 4.32 4.02 3.99
N ARG A 62 4.00 3.76 2.71
CA ARG A 62 3.06 2.71 2.34
C ARG A 62 3.54 1.34 2.82
N THR A 63 4.81 1.02 2.56
CA THR A 63 5.38 -0.28 2.87
C THR A 63 5.57 -0.46 4.37
N GLU A 64 5.96 0.59 5.10
CA GLU A 64 6.06 0.59 6.56
C GLU A 64 4.70 0.42 7.24
N ASN A 65 3.67 1.14 6.77
CA ASN A 65 2.32 0.96 7.28
C ASN A 65 1.79 -0.46 7.03
N PHE A 66 2.02 -1.01 5.84
CA PHE A 66 1.63 -2.37 5.52
C PHE A 66 2.34 -3.40 6.41
N ALA A 67 3.66 -3.30 6.56
CA ALA A 67 4.43 -4.19 7.43
C ALA A 67 3.94 -4.10 8.88
N ARG A 68 3.70 -2.89 9.40
CA ARG A 68 3.17 -2.67 10.75
C ARG A 68 1.80 -3.32 10.95
N PHE A 69 0.88 -3.15 9.99
CA PHE A 69 -0.48 -3.72 10.11
C PHE A 69 -0.52 -5.25 10.04
N ARG A 70 0.48 -5.85 9.39
CA ARG A 70 0.58 -7.30 9.21
C ARG A 70 1.56 -7.97 10.17
N ASP A 71 2.19 -7.19 11.04
CA ASP A 71 3.25 -7.64 11.94
C ASP A 71 4.42 -8.33 11.21
N TYR A 72 4.84 -7.72 10.09
CA TYR A 72 6.00 -8.14 9.31
C TYR A 72 7.24 -7.33 9.65
N GLU A 73 8.38 -7.84 9.22
CA GLU A 73 9.64 -7.14 9.16
C GLU A 73 10.18 -7.05 7.73
N PHE A 74 11.20 -6.22 7.53
CA PHE A 74 11.91 -6.12 6.27
C PHE A 74 13.18 -6.95 6.32
N SER A 75 13.58 -7.49 5.18
CA SER A 75 14.90 -8.11 5.01
C SER A 75 16.02 -7.08 4.89
N ASP A 76 17.25 -7.59 4.87
CA ASP A 76 18.47 -6.85 4.54
C ASP A 76 18.44 -6.21 3.15
N VAL A 77 17.68 -6.76 2.19
CA VAL A 77 17.50 -6.19 0.84
C VAL A 77 16.44 -5.07 0.77
N LYS A 78 15.98 -4.52 1.92
CA LYS A 78 14.96 -3.45 1.98
C LYS A 78 15.26 -2.31 1.00
N GLU A 79 16.45 -1.74 1.09
CA GLU A 79 16.82 -0.54 0.33
C GLU A 79 16.96 -0.82 -1.17
N GLU A 80 17.49 -1.99 -1.55
CA GLU A 80 17.59 -2.44 -2.94
C GLU A 80 16.21 -2.62 -3.58
N ILE A 81 15.24 -3.15 -2.82
CA ILE A 81 13.86 -3.28 -3.30
C ILE A 81 13.18 -1.91 -3.43
N ILE A 82 13.40 -0.99 -2.48
CA ILE A 82 12.89 0.39 -2.58
C ILE A 82 13.46 1.08 -3.83
N GLU A 83 14.76 0.95 -4.09
CA GLU A 83 15.38 1.48 -5.30
C GLU A 83 14.76 0.87 -6.57
N GLY A 84 14.55 -0.44 -6.59
CA GLY A 84 13.88 -1.15 -7.68
C GLY A 84 12.44 -0.65 -7.92
N LEU A 85 11.70 -0.38 -6.85
CA LEU A 85 10.34 0.18 -6.91
C LEU A 85 10.35 1.60 -7.47
N MET A 86 11.31 2.43 -7.06
CA MET A 86 11.52 3.77 -7.61
C MET A 86 11.90 3.71 -9.10
N GLY A 87 12.74 2.75 -9.50
CA GLY A 87 13.06 2.51 -10.90
C GLY A 87 11.81 2.16 -11.72
N LYS A 88 10.94 1.29 -11.20
CA LYS A 88 9.66 0.94 -11.84
C LYS A 88 8.70 2.13 -11.89
N GLN A 89 8.66 2.97 -10.86
CA GLN A 89 7.87 4.20 -10.85
C GLN A 89 8.33 5.14 -11.97
N ARG A 90 9.64 5.38 -12.11
CA ARG A 90 10.18 6.26 -13.17
C ARG A 90 9.89 5.75 -14.58
N LEU A 91 9.92 4.42 -14.79
CA LEU A 91 9.76 3.82 -16.11
C LEU A 91 8.30 3.57 -16.51
N PHE A 92 7.42 3.25 -15.54
CA PHE A 92 6.08 2.74 -15.81
C PHE A 92 4.97 3.53 -15.08
N GLY A 93 5.33 4.58 -14.34
CA GLY A 93 4.39 5.50 -13.68
C GLY A 93 3.93 5.05 -12.29
N ASP A 94 4.30 3.86 -11.81
CA ASP A 94 3.96 3.42 -10.46
C ASP A 94 4.93 2.37 -9.90
N PHE A 95 4.82 2.08 -8.60
CA PHE A 95 5.70 1.18 -7.85
C PHE A 95 5.35 -0.30 -8.08
N TYR A 96 5.49 -0.77 -9.33
CA TYR A 96 5.35 -2.18 -9.67
C TYR A 96 6.48 -3.02 -9.07
N CYS A 97 6.20 -4.28 -8.66
CA CYS A 97 7.24 -5.15 -8.08
C CYS A 97 8.44 -5.24 -9.02
N PRO A 98 9.67 -4.96 -8.56
CA PRO A 98 10.87 -5.16 -9.37
C PRO A 98 11.02 -6.62 -9.82
N CYS A 99 10.44 -7.55 -9.06
CA CYS A 99 10.45 -8.99 -9.30
C CYS A 99 9.49 -9.52 -10.37
N ARG A 100 8.63 -8.66 -10.95
CA ARG A 100 7.62 -9.06 -11.94
C ARG A 100 7.92 -8.42 -13.30
N MET A 101 7.68 -9.19 -14.36
CA MET A 101 7.78 -8.70 -15.74
C MET A 101 6.58 -7.85 -16.14
N LEU A 102 5.38 -8.18 -15.63
CA LEU A 102 4.15 -7.45 -15.92
C LEU A 102 3.96 -6.26 -14.97
N HIS A 103 3.45 -5.16 -15.51
CA HIS A 103 3.19 -3.90 -14.79
C HIS A 103 1.69 -3.64 -14.71
N THR A 104 0.98 -4.54 -14.04
CA THR A 104 -0.47 -4.45 -13.84
C THR A 104 -0.78 -3.98 -12.41
N PRO A 105 -1.99 -3.45 -12.13
CA PRO A 105 -2.38 -3.06 -10.78
C PRO A 105 -2.19 -4.15 -9.71
N GLU A 106 -2.30 -5.43 -10.11
CA GLU A 106 -2.07 -6.57 -9.21
C GLU A 106 -0.62 -6.66 -8.72
N TYR A 107 0.34 -6.08 -9.45
CA TYR A 107 1.76 -6.09 -9.11
C TYR A 107 2.28 -4.78 -8.54
N GLN A 108 1.43 -3.79 -8.27
CA GLN A 108 1.82 -2.60 -7.49
C GLN A 108 2.12 -2.99 -6.04
N CYS A 109 3.27 -2.60 -5.50
CA CYS A 109 3.72 -2.98 -4.16
C CYS A 109 2.93 -2.26 -3.05
N PRO A 110 2.39 -2.94 -2.01
CA PRO A 110 2.36 -4.39 -1.83
C PRO A 110 1.43 -5.09 -2.83
N CYS A 111 1.97 -6.03 -3.60
CA CYS A 111 1.24 -6.69 -4.68
C CYS A 111 0.10 -7.55 -4.16
N LYS A 112 -0.89 -7.84 -5.02
CA LYS A 112 -2.06 -8.66 -4.69
C LYS A 112 -1.67 -10.01 -4.06
N PRO A 113 -0.66 -10.76 -4.54
CA PRO A 113 -0.19 -11.98 -3.86
C PRO A 113 0.28 -11.73 -2.42
N THR A 114 1.14 -10.72 -2.19
CA THR A 114 1.59 -10.33 -0.84
C THR A 114 0.41 -9.93 0.05
N ARG A 115 -0.50 -9.08 -0.43
CA ARG A 115 -1.72 -8.68 0.30
C ARG A 115 -2.62 -9.88 0.63
N GLY A 116 -2.63 -10.85 -0.28
CA GLY A 116 -3.39 -12.10 -0.21
C GLY A 116 -2.77 -13.18 0.69
N GLY A 117 -1.62 -12.93 1.31
CA GLY A 117 -1.07 -13.77 2.37
C GLY A 117 0.15 -14.61 2.00
N ASP A 118 0.89 -14.26 0.94
CA ASP A 118 2.14 -14.97 0.59
C ASP A 118 3.15 -14.98 1.75
N VAL A 119 3.24 -13.90 2.53
CA VAL A 119 4.20 -13.81 3.65
C VAL A 119 3.83 -14.78 4.77
N GLU A 120 2.55 -14.91 5.12
CA GLU A 120 2.09 -15.87 6.12
C GLU A 120 2.28 -17.31 5.68
N ARG A 121 2.07 -17.58 4.39
CA ARG A 121 2.16 -18.92 3.81
C ARG A 121 3.60 -19.36 3.61
N ASP A 122 4.45 -18.48 3.08
CA ASP A 122 5.78 -18.81 2.58
C ASP A 122 6.91 -18.25 3.47
N GLY A 123 6.56 -17.57 4.57
CA GLY A 123 7.49 -16.88 5.48
C GLY A 123 7.97 -15.52 4.95
N ARG A 124 7.85 -15.27 3.65
CA ARG A 124 8.23 -14.01 2.99
C ARG A 124 7.45 -13.82 1.68
N CYS A 125 7.38 -12.58 1.20
CA CYS A 125 6.84 -12.35 -0.15
C CYS A 125 7.86 -12.78 -1.22
N TYR A 126 7.41 -12.98 -2.46
CA TYR A 126 8.24 -13.50 -3.56
C TYR A 126 9.58 -12.76 -3.77
N CYS A 127 9.59 -11.42 -3.67
CA CYS A 127 10.82 -10.64 -3.82
C CYS A 127 11.69 -10.57 -2.55
N GLY A 128 11.26 -11.21 -1.46
CA GLY A 128 11.96 -11.17 -0.17
C GLY A 128 11.89 -9.83 0.56
N PHE A 129 11.00 -8.91 0.18
CA PHE A 129 10.91 -7.59 0.81
C PHE A 129 10.25 -7.62 2.19
N PHE A 130 9.10 -8.28 2.31
CA PHE A 130 8.39 -8.49 3.57
C PHE A 130 8.62 -9.91 4.07
N TRP A 131 8.97 -10.04 5.35
CA TRP A 131 9.17 -11.29 6.06
C TRP A 131 8.21 -11.37 7.25
N LYS A 132 7.74 -12.58 7.53
CA LYS A 132 7.02 -12.85 8.76
C LYS A 132 8.00 -12.65 9.91
N LYS A 133 7.61 -11.90 10.95
CA LYS A 133 8.44 -11.81 12.15
C LYS A 133 8.64 -13.21 12.74
N GLU A 134 9.89 -13.58 12.97
CA GLU A 134 10.21 -14.74 13.79
C GLU A 134 9.97 -14.36 15.27
N HIS A 135 9.32 -15.24 16.03
CA HIS A 135 9.14 -15.10 17.48
C HIS A 135 10.36 -15.65 18.22
#